data_AF-A0A496SIS0-F1
#
_entry.id   AF-A0A496SIS0-F1
#
_cell.length_a   1.000
_cell.length_b   1.000
_cell.length_c   1.000
_cell.angle_alpha   90.00
_cell.angle_beta   90.00
_cell.angle_gamma   90.00
#
_symmetry.space_group_name_H-M   'P 1'
#
loop_
_entity.id
_entity.type
_entity.pdbx_description
1 polymer ?
#
loop_
_entity_poly.entity_id
_entity_poly.type
_entity_poly.pdbx_seq_one_letter_code
_entity_poly.pdbx_strand_id
1 'polypeptide(L)'
;MKVLLVNRMRPVVAPLALEYIAQGLSEEGYDILDLALSEDPRAEVDRYFPLNSPTAVGITVRNTDDRYHLSGDFVLEREKRRLSEGSG
;
A
#
# COMPACT_ATOMS: atom_id res chain seq x y z
N MET A 1 11.22 -13.35 -11.28
CA MET A 1 10.17 -12.32 -11.44
C MET A 1 10.23 -11.44 -10.21
N LYS A 2 9.99 -10.11 -10.28
CA LYS A 2 10.03 -9.26 -9.08
C LYS A 2 8.63 -8.76 -8.73
N VAL A 3 8.23 -8.87 -7.47
CA VAL A 3 6.93 -8.37 -6.99
C VAL A 3 7.13 -7.16 -6.07
N LEU A 4 6.33 -6.11 -6.27
CA LEU A 4 6.26 -4.98 -5.34
C LEU A 4 5.11 -5.20 -4.35
N LEU A 5 5.38 -5.10 -3.06
CA LEU A 5 4.39 -5.16 -2.00
C LEU A 5 4.22 -3.79 -1.35
N VAL A 6 2.99 -3.26 -1.30
CA VAL A 6 2.70 -1.90 -0.86
C VAL A 6 1.79 -1.89 0.37
N ASN A 7 2.18 -1.15 1.41
CA ASN A 7 1.35 -0.83 2.56
C ASN A 7 1.03 0.67 2.59
N ARG A 8 -0.20 1.05 2.94
CA ARG A 8 -0.57 2.46 3.20
C ARG A 8 -1.48 2.59 4.41
N MET A 9 -1.35 1.67 5.35
CA MET A 9 -2.25 1.60 6.49
C MET A 9 -2.20 2.88 7.33
N ARG A 10 -3.38 3.38 7.72
CA ARG A 10 -3.54 4.36 8.80
C ARG A 10 -4.58 3.85 9.81
N PRO A 11 -4.35 4.01 11.12
CA PRO A 11 -3.12 4.49 11.78
C PRO A 11 -1.91 3.58 11.53
N VAL A 12 -0.70 4.08 11.75
CA VAL A 12 0.54 3.34 11.47
C VAL A 12 0.65 2.12 12.39
N VAL A 13 0.72 0.95 11.78
CA VAL A 13 0.99 -0.34 12.42
C VAL A 13 1.89 -1.14 11.49
N ALA A 14 2.81 -1.94 12.05
CA ALA A 14 3.70 -2.78 11.27
C ALA A 14 2.90 -3.67 10.27
N PRO A 15 3.30 -3.71 8.99
CA PRO A 15 2.58 -4.44 7.95
C PRO A 15 2.91 -5.94 7.96
N LEU A 16 2.63 -6.63 9.07
CA LEU A 16 2.99 -8.04 9.28
C LEU A 16 2.51 -8.98 8.16
N ALA A 17 1.38 -8.67 7.52
CA ALA A 17 0.90 -9.43 6.37
C ALA A 17 1.90 -9.45 5.19
N LEU A 18 2.61 -8.34 4.96
CA LEU A 18 3.62 -8.25 3.90
C LEU A 18 4.85 -9.10 4.22
N GLU A 19 5.23 -9.21 5.50
CA GLU A 19 6.35 -10.08 5.92
C GLU A 19 6.05 -11.57 5.62
N TYR A 20 4.82 -12.01 5.89
CA TYR A 20 4.40 -13.39 5.56
C TYR A 20 4.36 -13.63 4.05
N ILE A 21 3.88 -12.67 3.25
CA ILE A 21 3.85 -12.78 1.79
C ILE A 21 5.29 -12.79 1.24
N ALA A 22 6.14 -11.89 1.73
CA ALA A 22 7.55 -11.79 1.36
C ALA A 22 8.31 -13.11 1.60
N GLN A 23 8.03 -13.80 2.72
CA GLN A 23 8.62 -15.11 3.00
C GLN A 23 8.25 -16.15 1.92
N GLY A 24 7.00 -16.15 1.45
CA GLY A 24 6.55 -17.02 0.36
C GLY A 24 7.13 -16.65 -1.01
N LEU A 25 7.56 -15.41 -1.20
CA LEU A 25 8.21 -14.90 -2.39
C LEU A 25 9.75 -15.04 -2.35
N SER A 26 10.31 -15.79 -1.40
CA SER A 26 11.77 -15.87 -1.20
C SER A 26 12.58 -16.28 -2.44
N GLU A 27 12.00 -17.07 -3.36
CA GLU A 27 12.64 -17.42 -4.64
C GLU A 27 12.41 -16.37 -5.75
N GLU A 28 11.32 -15.61 -5.66
CA GLU A 28 10.94 -14.54 -6.60
C GLU A 28 11.10 -13.19 -5.90
N GLY A 29 12.33 -12.65 -5.92
CA GLY A 29 12.71 -11.45 -5.17
C GLY A 29 11.63 -10.36 -5.11
N TYR A 30 11.53 -9.68 -3.97
CA TYR A 30 10.46 -8.73 -3.70
C TYR A 30 11.03 -7.40 -3.21
N ASP A 31 10.27 -6.32 -3.44
CA ASP A 31 10.48 -5.04 -2.77
C ASP A 31 9.26 -4.72 -1.89
N ILE A 32 9.48 -4.07 -0.75
CA ILE A 32 8.40 -3.55 0.11
C ILE A 32 8.43 -2.03 0.05
N LEU A 33 7.29 -1.43 -0.27
CA LEU A 33 7.06 0.00 -0.21
C LEU A 33 6.03 0.30 0.88
N ASP A 34 6.51 0.62 2.09
CA ASP A 34 5.66 1.01 3.20
C ASP A 34 5.39 2.52 3.19
N LEU A 35 4.22 2.89 2.70
CA LEU A 35 3.73 4.26 2.60
C LEU A 35 3.00 4.74 3.87
N ALA A 36 2.90 3.90 4.92
CA ALA A 36 2.21 4.31 6.16
C ALA A 36 2.94 5.47 6.87
N LEU A 37 4.27 5.50 6.80
CA LEU A 37 5.12 6.56 7.34
C LEU A 37 5.43 7.68 6.33
N SER A 38 5.03 7.52 5.07
CA SER A 38 5.32 8.51 4.04
C SER A 38 4.46 9.77 4.21
N GLU A 39 5.12 10.93 4.13
CA GLU A 39 4.48 12.24 4.07
C GLU A 39 3.86 12.50 2.69
N ASP A 40 4.53 12.03 1.62
CA ASP A 40 4.05 12.08 0.25
C ASP A 40 4.11 10.71 -0.43
N PRO A 41 3.04 9.89 -0.27
CA PRO A 41 2.96 8.58 -0.88
C PRO A 41 3.07 8.57 -2.41
N ARG A 42 2.68 9.66 -3.10
CA ARG A 42 2.78 9.74 -4.56
C ARG A 42 4.25 9.89 -4.97
N ALA A 43 4.97 10.80 -4.32
CA ALA A 43 6.39 11.01 -4.59
C ALA A 43 7.27 9.77 -4.29
N GLU A 44 6.90 8.93 -3.32
CA GLU A 44 7.59 7.65 -3.08
C GLU A 44 7.36 6.66 -4.23
N VAL A 45 6.12 6.58 -4.74
CA VAL A 45 5.78 5.74 -5.89
C VAL A 45 6.50 6.22 -7.16
N ASP A 46 6.50 7.52 -7.41
CA ASP A 46 7.16 8.15 -8.56
C ASP A 46 8.69 7.98 -8.52
N ARG A 47 9.28 7.83 -7.33
CA ARG A 47 10.70 7.49 -7.16
C ARG A 47 10.98 6.01 -7.41
N TYR A 48 10.04 5.12 -7.11
CA TYR A 48 10.24 3.67 -7.21
C TYR A 48 10.26 3.17 -8.65
N PHE A 49 9.26 3.52 -9.46
CA PHE A 49 9.04 2.95 -10.79
C PHE A 49 10.06 3.33 -11.88
N PRO A 50 10.75 4.49 -11.85
CA PRO A 50 11.85 4.77 -12.77
C PRO A 50 13.07 3.86 -12.55
N LEU A 51 13.23 3.34 -11.34
CA LEU A 51 14.39 2.53 -10.93
C LEU A 51 14.08 1.02 -10.92
N ASN A 52 12.80 0.64 -10.91
CA ASN A 52 12.36 -0.73 -10.74
C ASN A 52 11.19 -1.06 -11.68
N SER A 53 11.18 -2.28 -12.21
CA SER A 53 10.09 -2.77 -13.07
C SER A 53 9.53 -4.08 -12.53
N PRO A 54 8.72 -4.05 -11.46
CA PRO A 54 8.10 -5.26 -10.92
C PRO A 54 7.07 -5.81 -11.92
N THR A 55 6.92 -7.13 -11.93
CA THR A 55 5.99 -7.83 -12.81
C THR A 55 4.59 -7.89 -12.22
N ALA A 56 4.45 -7.70 -10.91
CA ALA A 56 3.19 -7.58 -10.20
C ALA A 56 3.31 -6.59 -9.03
N VAL A 57 2.19 -5.98 -8.67
CA VAL A 57 2.06 -5.10 -7.50
C VAL A 57 0.96 -5.63 -6.59
N GLY A 58 1.33 -6.02 -5.37
CA GLY A 58 0.41 -6.39 -4.31
C GLY A 58 0.18 -5.21 -3.37
N ILE A 59 -1.07 -4.88 -3.08
CA ILE A 59 -1.43 -3.80 -2.15
C ILE A 59 -2.17 -4.43 -0.97
N THR A 60 -1.69 -4.21 0.25
CA THR A 60 -2.38 -4.68 1.45
C THR A 60 -3.42 -3.65 1.93
N VAL A 61 -4.63 -4.14 2.21
CA VAL A 61 -5.70 -3.38 2.86
C VAL A 61 -6.10 -4.13 4.11
N ARG A 62 -5.57 -3.70 5.26
CA ARG A 62 -5.87 -4.34 6.57
C ARG A 62 -7.23 -3.94 7.13
N ASN A 63 -7.66 -2.71 6.86
CA ASN A 63 -8.87 -2.12 7.42
C ASN A 63 -9.78 -1.63 6.29
N THR A 64 -11.06 -2.01 6.34
CA THR A 64 -12.12 -1.50 5.44
C THR A 64 -12.67 -0.16 5.90
N ASP A 65 -12.63 0.08 7.20
CA ASP A 65 -13.14 1.23 7.94
C ASP A 65 -12.31 1.42 9.23
N ASP A 66 -12.64 2.44 10.02
CA ASP A 66 -12.03 2.69 11.33
C ASP A 66 -12.64 1.89 12.50
N ARG A 67 -13.61 1.00 12.20
CA ARG A 67 -14.42 0.22 13.16
C ARG A 67 -15.14 1.05 14.23
N TYR A 68 -15.31 2.35 14.01
CA TYR A 68 -16.06 3.20 14.92
C TYR A 68 -17.40 3.58 14.27
N HIS A 69 -18.51 3.05 14.79
CA HIS A 69 -19.81 3.16 14.12
C HIS A 69 -20.26 4.61 13.88
N LEU A 70 -19.89 5.54 14.76
CA LEU A 70 -20.33 6.93 14.69
C LEU A 70 -19.52 7.81 13.72
N SER A 71 -18.29 7.44 13.38
CA SER A 71 -17.48 8.21 12.41
C SER A 71 -17.87 7.90 10.97
N GLY A 72 -18.27 6.66 10.67
CA GLY A 72 -18.56 6.23 9.30
C GLY A 72 -17.36 6.37 8.36
N ASP A 73 -16.13 6.26 8.87
CA ASP A 73 -14.92 6.45 8.07
C ASP A 73 -14.57 5.18 7.29
N PHE A 74 -15.05 5.11 6.05
CA PHE A 74 -14.78 4.00 5.13
C PHE A 74 -13.48 4.24 4.37
N VAL A 75 -12.43 3.48 4.72
CA VAL A 75 -11.09 3.58 4.13
C VAL A 75 -11.14 3.39 2.61
N LEU A 76 -11.85 2.37 2.13
CA LEU A 76 -11.89 2.03 0.71
C LEU A 76 -12.58 3.10 -0.15
N GLU A 77 -13.73 3.60 0.28
CA GLU A 77 -14.47 4.64 -0.46
C GLU A 77 -13.69 5.96 -0.48
N ARG A 78 -13.03 6.29 0.62
CA ARG A 78 -12.15 7.46 0.71
C ARG A 78 -10.98 7.35 -0.27
N GLU A 79 -10.32 6.20 -0.36
CA GLU A 79 -9.23 6.00 -1.32
C GLU A 79 -9.72 6.01 -2.77
N LYS A 80 -10.87 5.39 -3.05
CA LYS A 80 -11.50 5.44 -4.37
C LYS A 80 -11.81 6.87 -4.80
N ARG A 81 -12.35 7.69 -3.88
CA ARG A 81 -12.63 9.11 -4.13
C ARG A 81 -11.37 9.91 -4.42
N ARG A 82 -10.30 9.70 -3.63
CA ARG A 82 -8.99 10.33 -3.88
C ARG A 82 -8.42 10.00 -5.26
N LEU A 83 -8.62 8.77 -5.74
CA LEU A 83 -8.19 8.37 -7.08
C LEU A 83 -9.02 9.08 -8.17
N SER A 84 -10.33 9.21 -7.97
CA SER A 84 -11.20 9.92 -8.94
C SER A 84 -10.96 11.43 -8.98
N GLU A 85 -10.58 12.04 -7.87
CA GLU A 85 -10.34 13.49 -7.77
C GLU A 85 -8.91 13.88 -8.20
N GLY A 86 -7.96 12.94 -8.11
CA GLY A 86 -6.55 13.18 -8.37
C GLY A 86 -6.08 13.01 -9.81
N SER A 87 -7.00 13.06 -10.78
CA SER A 87 -6.74 13.01 -12.23
C SER A 87 -6.71 14.40 -12.89
N GLY A 88 -6.60 15.47 -12.09
CA GLY A 88 -6.40 16.85 -12.53
C GLY A 88 -4.94 17.23 -12.59
#